data_AF-A0A6P5QSV0-F1
#
_entry.id   AF-A0A6P5QSV0-F1
#
_cell.length_a   1.000
_cell.length_b   1.000
_cell.length_c   1.000
_cell.angle_alpha   90.00
_cell.angle_beta   90.00
_cell.angle_gamma   90.00
#
_symmetry.space_group_name_H-M   'P 1'
#
loop_
_entity.id
_entity.type
_entity.pdbx_description
1 polymer ?
#
loop_
_entity_poly.entity_id
_entity_poly.type
_entity_poly.pdbx_seq_one_letter_code
_entity_poly.pdbx_strand_id
1 'polypeptide(L)'
;MASDPIFTLAPPLHCHYGALPPNASGWEQPPNSSGVSVAGAALAASAASGVVTSTDPSCSGFAPPDFNHCLKDWDYNGLPVLTTNAIGQWDLVCDLGWQVILEQILFILGFASGYLFLGYPADRFGRRGIVLLTLGLVGPCGVGGAAAGSSTGIMALRFLLGFLLAGVDLGVYLMRLELCDPTQRLRVALAGELVGVGGHFLFLGLALVSKDWRFLQRMITAPCILFLFYGWPGLFLESARWLIVKRQIEEAQSVLRILAERNRPHGQMLGEEAQEALQELENTCPLPATSTFSFASLLNYRNIWKNLLILGFTNFIAHAIRHCYQPVGGGGSPSDFYLCSLLASGTAALACVFLGVTVDRFGRRGILLLSMTLTGIASLVLLGLWDYLNDAAITTFSVLGLFSSQASAILSTLLASEVIPTTVRGRGLGLIMALGALGGLSCPAQRLHMGHGAFLQHVVLAACALLCILSIMLLPETKRKLLPEVLRDGELCRRPSLLRQPPPNRCDHVPLLATPNPAL
;
A
#
# COMPACT_ATOMS: atom_id res chain seq x y z
N MET A 1 1.67 2.63 1.18
CA MET A 1 1.90 2.22 -0.23
C MET A 1 1.36 3.22 -1.25
N ALA A 2 0.61 4.27 -0.88
CA ALA A 2 0.31 5.33 -1.85
C ALA A 2 1.58 6.18 -2.00
N SER A 3 2.11 6.24 -3.22
CA SER A 3 2.96 7.35 -3.67
C SER A 3 2.09 8.59 -3.58
N ASP A 4 2.15 9.30 -2.45
CA ASP A 4 1.20 10.37 -2.23
C ASP A 4 1.48 11.49 -3.25
N PRO A 5 0.54 11.75 -4.17
CA PRO A 5 0.77 12.65 -5.29
C PRO A 5 0.84 14.12 -4.83
N ILE A 6 0.88 14.38 -3.52
CA ILE A 6 1.06 15.71 -2.91
C ILE A 6 2.36 16.35 -3.36
N PHE A 7 3.45 15.57 -3.47
CA PHE A 7 4.72 16.09 -3.97
C PHE A 7 4.74 16.34 -5.48
N THR A 8 3.79 15.76 -6.20
CA THR A 8 3.70 15.70 -7.67
C THR A 8 2.35 16.20 -8.19
N LEU A 9 1.66 17.03 -7.40
CA LEU A 9 0.37 17.59 -7.76
C LEU A 9 0.63 18.71 -8.76
N ALA A 10 0.17 18.54 -9.99
CA ALA A 10 0.33 19.54 -11.03
C ALA A 10 -0.56 20.76 -10.70
N PRO A 11 0.03 21.95 -10.53
CA PRO A 11 -0.74 23.19 -10.39
C PRO A 11 -1.49 23.53 -11.69
N PRO A 12 -2.57 24.33 -11.63
CA PRO A 12 -3.14 24.95 -12.81
C PRO A 12 -2.07 25.83 -13.50
N LEU A 13 -2.03 25.78 -14.84
CA LEU A 13 -0.98 26.38 -15.64
C LEU A 13 -1.45 27.70 -16.24
N HIS A 14 -0.66 28.77 -16.07
CA HIS A 14 -0.81 29.99 -16.86
C HIS A 14 0.49 30.27 -17.60
N CYS A 15 0.39 30.46 -18.91
CA CYS A 15 1.52 30.89 -19.72
C CYS A 15 1.39 32.38 -20.04
N HIS A 16 2.45 33.15 -19.78
CA HIS A 16 2.53 34.54 -20.19
C HIS A 16 2.97 34.66 -21.66
N TYR A 17 2.06 35.12 -22.51
CA TYR A 17 2.42 35.58 -23.86
C TYR A 17 2.82 37.06 -23.80
N GLY A 18 4.02 37.39 -24.28
CA GLY A 18 4.43 38.79 -24.47
C GLY A 18 3.53 39.49 -25.50
N ALA A 19 3.46 40.83 -25.43
CA ALA A 19 2.69 41.64 -26.38
C ALA A 19 3.03 41.25 -27.83
N LEU A 20 2.01 40.86 -28.61
CA LEU A 20 2.17 40.61 -30.04
C LEU A 20 2.69 41.88 -30.73
N PRO A 21 3.66 41.77 -31.66
CA PRO A 21 4.08 42.91 -32.46
C PRO A 21 2.87 43.43 -33.26
N PRO A 22 2.72 44.76 -33.44
CA PRO A 22 1.50 45.39 -33.96
C PRO A 22 1.21 45.16 -35.45
N ASN A 23 1.75 44.11 -36.08
CA ASN A 23 1.72 43.95 -37.55
C ASN A 23 1.45 42.52 -38.04
N ALA A 24 0.54 41.79 -37.40
CA ALA A 24 0.01 40.52 -37.91
C ALA A 24 -1.47 40.68 -38.35
N SER A 25 -1.74 41.58 -39.30
CA SER A 25 -3.06 41.79 -39.90
C SER A 25 -3.35 40.81 -41.06
N GLY A 26 -2.94 39.54 -40.92
CA GLY A 26 -3.08 38.51 -41.94
C GLY A 26 -3.73 37.26 -41.40
N TRP A 27 -4.98 37.35 -40.94
CA TRP A 27 -5.79 36.17 -40.61
C TRP A 27 -6.96 36.09 -41.60
N GLU A 28 -6.82 35.23 -42.61
CA GLU A 28 -7.97 34.74 -43.38
C GLU A 28 -8.79 33.81 -42.49
N GLN A 29 -10.10 34.08 -42.42
CA GLN A 29 -11.06 33.26 -41.68
C GLN A 29 -11.23 31.88 -42.33
N PRO A 30 -11.19 30.76 -41.59
CA PRO A 30 -11.76 29.51 -42.08
C PRO A 30 -13.30 29.63 -42.14
N PRO A 31 -13.97 29.05 -43.14
CA PRO A 31 -15.41 29.19 -43.30
C PRO A 31 -16.18 28.40 -42.24
N ASN A 32 -17.14 29.11 -41.62
CA ASN A 32 -18.30 28.66 -40.84
C ASN A 32 -18.47 27.15 -40.61
N SER A 33 -18.30 26.73 -39.35
CA SER A 33 -19.18 25.73 -38.74
C SER A 33 -19.67 26.24 -37.38
N SER A 34 -20.98 26.17 -37.20
CA SER A 34 -21.75 26.75 -36.12
C SER A 34 -21.42 26.14 -34.75
N GLY A 35 -20.82 26.95 -33.88
CA GLY A 35 -20.67 26.66 -32.45
C GLY A 35 -19.98 27.85 -31.78
N VAL A 36 -20.77 28.68 -31.09
CA VAL A 36 -20.32 29.90 -30.41
C VAL A 36 -19.17 29.57 -29.46
N SER A 37 -17.93 29.92 -29.83
CA SER A 37 -16.77 29.84 -28.94
C SER A 37 -16.70 31.12 -28.11
N VAL A 38 -16.82 30.97 -26.79
CA VAL A 38 -16.65 32.04 -25.80
C VAL A 38 -15.22 32.64 -25.83
N ALA A 39 -14.29 31.97 -26.54
CA ALA A 39 -12.91 32.41 -26.77
C ALA A 39 -12.79 33.70 -27.61
N GLY A 40 -13.72 33.96 -28.54
CA GLY A 40 -13.67 35.15 -29.40
C GLY A 40 -13.95 36.47 -28.68
N ALA A 41 -14.78 36.44 -27.63
CA ALA A 41 -15.18 37.64 -26.89
C ALA A 41 -14.14 38.07 -25.84
N ALA A 42 -13.43 37.11 -25.24
CA ALA A 42 -12.39 37.40 -24.25
C ALA A 42 -11.14 38.07 -24.86
N LEU A 43 -10.78 37.69 -26.10
CA LEU A 43 -9.66 38.27 -26.84
C LEU A 43 -9.90 39.73 -27.24
N ALA A 44 -11.14 40.11 -27.54
CA ALA A 44 -11.49 41.49 -27.87
C ALA A 44 -11.43 42.44 -26.65
N ALA A 45 -11.68 41.94 -25.44
CA ALA A 45 -11.64 42.73 -24.21
C ALA A 45 -10.21 42.92 -23.66
N SER A 46 -9.27 42.01 -23.97
CA SER A 46 -7.88 42.06 -23.48
C SER A 46 -6.96 42.99 -24.30
N ALA A 47 -7.43 43.56 -25.41
CA ALA A 47 -6.65 44.50 -26.22
C ALA A 47 -6.44 45.87 -25.55
N ALA A 48 -7.11 46.15 -24.42
CA ALA A 48 -7.04 47.43 -23.72
C ALA A 48 -6.01 47.49 -22.56
N SER A 49 -5.40 46.36 -22.15
CA SER A 49 -4.53 46.30 -20.96
C SER A 49 -3.09 45.83 -21.21
N GLY A 50 -2.68 45.57 -22.45
CA GLY A 50 -1.28 45.30 -22.80
C GLY A 50 -0.65 44.01 -22.26
N VAL A 51 -1.43 43.17 -21.57
CA VAL A 51 -1.02 41.83 -21.10
C VAL A 51 -2.15 40.86 -21.41
N VAL A 52 -1.88 39.85 -22.23
CA VAL A 52 -2.82 38.75 -22.51
C VAL A 52 -2.41 37.57 -21.65
N THR A 53 -3.10 37.36 -20.53
CA THR A 53 -3.06 36.10 -19.78
C THR A 53 -4.16 35.19 -20.35
N SER A 54 -3.80 34.13 -21.08
CA SER A 54 -4.78 33.13 -21.48
C SER A 54 -4.92 32.08 -20.38
N THR A 55 -6.16 31.76 -20.03
CA THR A 55 -6.50 30.58 -19.24
C THR A 55 -6.69 29.42 -20.23
N ASP A 56 -5.66 28.57 -20.36
CA ASP A 56 -5.53 27.41 -21.25
C ASP A 56 -5.45 27.73 -22.77
N PRO A 57 -4.66 26.95 -23.55
CA PRO A 57 -4.95 25.54 -23.80
C PRO A 57 -3.95 24.62 -23.09
N SER A 58 -4.53 23.72 -22.32
CA SER A 58 -3.97 22.46 -21.86
C SER A 58 -2.92 21.84 -22.81
N CYS A 59 -1.88 21.20 -22.28
CA CYS A 59 -0.99 20.30 -23.02
C CYS A 59 -1.74 19.06 -23.61
N SER A 60 -3.07 19.10 -23.74
CA SER A 60 -3.89 18.11 -24.39
C SER A 60 -4.02 18.47 -25.87
N GLY A 61 -3.43 17.62 -26.72
CA GLY A 61 -3.55 17.51 -28.17
C GLY A 61 -4.30 18.61 -28.94
N PHE A 62 -3.59 19.16 -29.94
CA PHE A 62 -3.98 20.20 -30.91
C PHE A 62 -3.70 21.66 -30.49
N ALA A 63 -2.43 21.97 -30.23
CA ALA A 63 -1.89 23.30 -30.50
C ALA A 63 -0.95 23.21 -31.73
N PRO A 64 -0.95 24.20 -32.65
CA PRO A 64 0.05 24.27 -33.71
C PRO A 64 1.46 24.32 -33.11
N PRO A 65 2.48 23.80 -33.83
CA PRO A 65 3.81 23.48 -33.31
C PRO A 65 4.59 24.64 -32.65
N ASP A 66 4.16 25.89 -32.86
CA ASP A 66 4.83 27.08 -32.33
C ASP A 66 4.39 27.47 -30.90
N PHE A 67 3.42 26.77 -30.30
CA PHE A 67 2.86 27.10 -28.97
C PHE A 67 3.18 26.09 -27.85
N ASN A 68 4.07 25.12 -28.10
CA ASN A 68 4.46 24.12 -27.08
C ASN A 68 5.47 24.64 -26.04
N HIS A 69 6.03 25.84 -26.25
CA HIS A 69 6.96 26.48 -25.32
C HIS A 69 6.40 27.82 -24.85
N CYS A 70 6.27 27.99 -23.54
CA CYS A 70 5.97 29.30 -22.97
C CYS A 70 7.18 30.23 -23.18
N LEU A 71 6.96 31.36 -23.86
CA LEU A 71 8.01 32.24 -24.38
C LEU A 71 8.72 33.09 -23.32
N LYS A 72 8.18 33.21 -22.10
CA LYS A 72 8.80 33.97 -21.01
C LYS A 72 8.91 33.16 -19.73
N ASP A 73 7.81 32.86 -19.06
CA ASP A 73 7.78 32.13 -17.79
C ASP A 73 6.40 31.48 -17.58
N TRP A 74 6.36 30.32 -16.91
CA TRP A 74 5.12 29.71 -16.41
C TRP A 74 4.76 30.32 -15.07
N ASP A 75 3.56 30.90 -14.97
CA ASP A 75 3.03 31.33 -13.67
C ASP A 75 2.18 30.19 -13.10
N TYR A 76 2.77 29.48 -12.15
CA TYR A 76 2.06 28.52 -11.34
C TYR A 76 1.30 29.32 -10.28
N ASN A 77 0.05 29.69 -10.56
CA ASN A 77 -0.86 30.15 -9.52
C ASN A 77 -0.80 29.11 -8.40
N GLY A 78 -0.08 29.45 -7.33
CA GLY A 78 0.38 28.48 -6.34
C GLY A 78 -0.78 27.58 -5.94
N LEU A 79 -0.57 26.27 -5.95
CA LEU A 79 -1.54 25.37 -5.35
C LEU A 79 -1.75 25.88 -3.91
N PRO A 80 -2.99 26.09 -3.43
CA PRO A 80 -3.20 26.54 -2.06
C PRO A 80 -2.72 25.52 -1.01
N VAL A 81 -2.24 24.35 -1.46
CA VAL A 81 -1.67 23.27 -0.67
C VAL A 81 -0.17 23.47 -0.42
N LEU A 82 0.58 23.82 -1.47
CA LEU A 82 2.03 24.00 -1.43
C LEU A 82 2.34 25.18 -2.36
N THR A 83 2.82 26.29 -1.79
CA THR A 83 3.24 27.48 -2.52
C THR A 83 4.46 27.20 -3.38
N THR A 84 5.29 26.22 -2.99
CA THR A 84 6.41 25.72 -3.79
C THR A 84 6.27 24.21 -3.99
N ASN A 85 6.38 23.75 -5.24
CA ASN A 85 6.29 22.34 -5.63
C ASN A 85 7.51 21.89 -6.45
N ALA A 86 7.85 20.61 -6.37
CA ALA A 86 8.93 20.03 -7.20
C ALA A 86 8.65 20.20 -8.71
N ILE A 87 7.37 20.21 -9.11
CA ILE A 87 6.94 20.45 -10.50
C ILE A 87 7.26 21.88 -10.94
N GLY A 88 6.92 22.88 -10.13
CA GLY A 88 7.16 24.28 -10.47
C GLY A 88 8.60 24.74 -10.23
N GLN A 89 9.41 23.98 -9.50
CA GLN A 89 10.83 24.30 -9.31
C GLN A 89 11.70 23.90 -10.53
N TRP A 90 11.25 22.92 -11.31
CA TRP A 90 11.98 22.38 -12.47
C TRP A 90 11.13 22.39 -13.75
N ASP A 91 10.05 23.18 -13.77
CA ASP A 91 9.12 23.33 -14.89
C ASP A 91 8.72 21.99 -15.55
N LEU A 92 8.33 21.01 -14.73
CA LEU A 92 8.02 19.64 -15.15
C LEU A 92 6.63 19.53 -15.79
N VAL A 93 6.40 20.31 -16.85
CA VAL A 93 5.12 20.48 -17.56
C VAL A 93 5.28 20.09 -19.04
N CYS A 94 4.17 19.78 -19.72
CA CYS A 94 4.10 19.40 -21.13
C CYS A 94 5.13 18.31 -21.49
N ASP A 95 6.19 18.65 -22.23
CA ASP A 95 7.24 17.71 -22.69
C ASP A 95 8.00 17.03 -21.55
N LEU A 96 8.04 17.63 -20.36
CA LEU A 96 8.67 17.06 -19.15
C LEU A 96 7.67 16.44 -18.17
N GLY A 97 6.37 16.48 -18.47
CA GLY A 97 5.31 15.95 -17.60
C GLY A 97 5.42 14.44 -17.33
N TRP A 98 6.04 13.68 -18.24
CA TRP A 98 6.30 12.25 -18.05
C TRP A 98 7.22 11.96 -16.85
N GLN A 99 8.08 12.91 -16.45
CA GLN A 99 8.96 12.74 -15.29
C GLN A 99 8.17 12.64 -13.98
N VAL A 100 7.03 13.32 -13.90
CA VAL A 100 6.13 13.30 -12.74
C VAL A 100 5.50 11.92 -12.57
N ILE A 101 5.03 11.33 -13.66
CA ILE A 101 4.46 9.97 -13.67
C ILE A 101 5.57 8.94 -13.40
N LEU A 102 6.76 9.14 -13.98
CA LEU A 102 7.89 8.26 -13.77
C LEU A 102 8.37 8.25 -12.31
N GLU A 103 8.38 9.39 -11.63
CA GLU A 103 8.70 9.46 -10.18
C GLU A 103 7.75 8.57 -9.37
N GLN A 104 6.45 8.66 -9.66
CA GLN A 104 5.45 7.83 -8.98
C GLN A 104 5.67 6.34 -9.21
N ILE A 105 5.93 5.96 -10.47
CA ILE A 105 6.24 4.57 -10.86
C ILE A 105 7.50 4.08 -10.13
N LEU A 106 8.56 4.90 -10.11
CA LEU A 106 9.82 4.56 -9.45
C LEU A 106 9.64 4.40 -7.93
N PHE A 107 8.85 5.24 -7.28
CA PHE A 107 8.57 5.08 -5.85
C PHE A 107 7.85 3.76 -5.55
N ILE A 108 6.82 3.42 -6.35
CA ILE A 108 6.07 2.16 -6.19
C ILE A 108 6.94 0.93 -6.52
N LEU A 109 7.76 1.01 -7.58
CA LEU A 109 8.75 -0.03 -7.90
C LEU A 109 9.82 -0.17 -6.82
N GLY A 110 10.21 0.93 -6.18
CA GLY A 110 11.04 0.95 -4.98
C GLY A 110 10.39 0.10 -3.89
N PHE A 111 9.13 0.35 -3.57
CA PHE A 111 8.37 -0.48 -2.62
C PHE A 111 8.33 -1.96 -3.02
N ALA A 112 7.95 -2.26 -4.27
CA ALA A 112 7.82 -3.63 -4.76
C ALA A 112 9.15 -4.40 -4.69
N SER A 113 10.24 -3.79 -5.13
CA SER A 113 11.58 -4.37 -5.04
C SER A 113 12.05 -4.50 -3.59
N GLY A 114 11.78 -3.51 -2.74
CA GLY A 114 12.08 -3.55 -1.31
C GLY A 114 11.43 -4.74 -0.61
N TYR A 115 10.13 -4.98 -0.83
CA TYR A 115 9.45 -6.15 -0.26
C TYR A 115 10.05 -7.48 -0.74
N LEU A 116 10.43 -7.56 -2.02
CA LEU A 116 11.00 -8.77 -2.60
C LEU A 116 12.41 -9.08 -2.06
N PHE A 117 13.28 -8.05 -2.00
CA PHE A 117 14.69 -8.22 -1.64
C PHE A 117 14.92 -8.19 -0.13
N LEU A 118 14.22 -7.33 0.61
CA LEU A 118 14.41 -7.17 2.06
C LEU A 118 13.72 -8.26 2.89
N GLY A 119 12.87 -9.09 2.28
CA GLY A 119 12.33 -10.29 2.92
C GLY A 119 13.40 -11.35 3.25
N TYR A 120 14.44 -11.48 2.42
CA TYR A 120 15.56 -12.39 2.68
C TYR A 120 16.41 -11.98 3.90
N PRO A 121 16.94 -10.75 4.00
CA PRO A 121 17.69 -10.32 5.17
C PRO A 121 16.80 -10.29 6.42
N ALA A 122 15.49 -10.03 6.30
CA ALA A 122 14.56 -10.16 7.44
C ALA A 122 14.53 -11.58 8.01
N ASP A 123 14.55 -12.62 7.18
CA ASP A 123 14.61 -14.02 7.63
C ASP A 123 16.03 -14.42 8.10
N ARG A 124 17.08 -13.80 7.55
CA ARG A 124 18.48 -14.14 7.85
C ARG A 124 19.04 -13.45 9.10
N PHE A 125 18.85 -12.14 9.22
CA PHE A 125 19.47 -11.27 10.23
C PHE A 125 18.53 -10.90 11.40
N GLY A 126 17.25 -11.29 11.34
CA GLY A 126 16.26 -10.98 12.37
C GLY A 126 15.30 -9.87 11.95
N ARG A 127 14.15 -9.78 12.64
CA ARG A 127 13.09 -8.81 12.35
C ARG A 127 13.48 -7.43 12.84
N ARG A 128 14.09 -7.33 14.02
CA ARG A 128 14.57 -6.06 14.55
C ARG A 128 15.78 -5.55 13.78
N GLY A 129 16.71 -6.44 13.42
CA GLY A 129 17.90 -6.09 12.65
C GLY A 129 17.56 -5.39 11.32
N ILE A 130 16.61 -5.95 10.55
CA ILE A 130 16.20 -5.34 9.28
C ILE A 130 15.51 -3.98 9.48
N VAL A 131 14.64 -3.85 10.49
CA VAL A 131 13.94 -2.58 10.77
C VAL A 131 14.93 -1.49 11.13
N LEU A 132 15.92 -1.78 11.98
CA LEU A 132 16.93 -0.79 12.38
C LEU A 132 17.85 -0.41 11.21
N LEU A 133 18.25 -1.39 10.39
CA LEU A 133 19.08 -1.14 9.22
C LEU A 133 18.35 -0.23 8.22
N THR A 134 17.12 -0.57 7.85
CA THR A 134 16.37 0.18 6.84
C THR A 134 15.98 1.55 7.36
N LEU A 135 15.53 1.66 8.61
CA LEU A 135 15.21 2.93 9.25
C LEU A 135 16.44 3.85 9.35
N GLY A 136 17.62 3.28 9.65
CA GLY A 136 18.89 4.01 9.70
C GLY A 136 19.28 4.63 8.36
N LEU A 137 18.88 4.01 7.25
CA LEU A 137 19.11 4.50 5.89
C LEU A 137 18.00 5.43 5.40
N VAL A 138 16.76 5.29 5.89
CA VAL A 138 15.62 6.17 5.52
C VAL A 138 15.91 7.62 5.89
N GLY A 139 16.46 7.89 7.07
CA GLY A 139 16.77 9.24 7.53
C GLY A 139 17.70 10.01 6.57
N PRO A 140 18.92 9.50 6.29
CA PRO A 140 19.84 10.10 5.32
C PRO A 140 19.24 10.23 3.91
N CYS A 141 18.53 9.20 3.41
CA CYS A 141 17.90 9.26 2.09
C CYS A 141 16.81 10.34 2.03
N GLY A 142 16.02 10.48 3.10
CA GLY A 142 14.96 11.47 3.22
C GLY A 142 15.49 12.91 3.24
N VAL A 143 16.54 13.16 4.04
CA VAL A 143 17.25 14.45 4.10
C VAL A 143 17.93 14.76 2.76
N GLY A 144 18.58 13.76 2.15
CA GLY A 144 19.14 13.87 0.80
C GLY A 144 18.09 14.24 -0.23
N GLY A 145 16.88 13.68 -0.14
CA GLY A 145 15.77 14.00 -1.03
C GLY A 145 15.27 15.44 -0.89
N ALA A 146 15.30 16.01 0.33
CA ALA A 146 14.97 17.42 0.54
C ALA A 146 16.07 18.38 0.06
N ALA A 147 17.33 17.93 0.05
CA ALA A 147 18.49 18.70 -0.38
C ALA A 147 18.82 18.58 -1.88
N ALA A 148 18.10 17.71 -2.60
CA ALA A 148 18.39 17.42 -3.99
C ALA A 148 18.28 18.67 -4.89
N GLY A 149 19.30 18.87 -5.73
CA GLY A 149 19.39 19.98 -6.67
C GLY A 149 18.92 19.64 -8.09
N SER A 150 18.63 18.37 -8.38
CA SER A 150 18.26 17.88 -9.72
C SER A 150 17.04 16.96 -9.68
N SER A 151 16.24 17.02 -10.75
CA SER A 151 15.05 16.14 -10.95
C SER A 151 15.45 14.65 -10.88
N THR A 152 16.49 14.25 -11.61
CA THR A 152 16.99 12.86 -11.61
C THR A 152 17.48 12.40 -10.24
N GLY A 153 18.12 13.30 -9.47
CA GLY A 153 18.57 13.00 -8.11
C GLY A 153 17.41 12.69 -7.18
N ILE A 154 16.31 13.45 -7.28
CA ILE A 154 15.09 13.16 -6.51
C ILE A 154 14.47 11.82 -6.90
N MET A 155 14.37 11.53 -8.19
CA MET A 155 13.77 10.28 -8.66
C MET A 155 14.53 9.05 -8.13
N ALA A 156 15.88 9.10 -8.17
CA ALA A 156 16.72 8.04 -7.63
C ALA A 156 16.55 7.90 -6.10
N LEU A 157 16.52 9.02 -5.38
CA LEU A 157 16.32 9.03 -3.93
C LEU A 157 14.91 8.57 -3.52
N ARG A 158 13.89 8.85 -4.34
CA ARG A 158 12.51 8.38 -4.13
C ARG A 158 12.38 6.87 -4.34
N PHE A 159 13.02 6.33 -5.38
CA PHE A 159 13.13 4.87 -5.54
C PHE A 159 13.79 4.22 -4.32
N LEU A 160 14.94 4.75 -3.89
CA LEU A 160 15.68 4.24 -2.74
C LEU A 160 14.88 4.37 -1.44
N LEU A 161 14.19 5.49 -1.24
CA LEU A 161 13.32 5.71 -0.09
C LEU A 161 12.17 4.70 -0.06
N GLY A 162 11.51 4.45 -1.21
CA GLY A 162 10.48 3.42 -1.32
C GLY A 162 11.00 2.02 -1.01
N PHE A 163 12.18 1.67 -1.50
CA PHE A 163 12.86 0.41 -1.20
C PHE A 163 13.10 0.22 0.29
N LEU A 164 13.62 1.23 0.98
CA LEU A 164 13.91 1.16 2.42
C LEU A 164 12.63 1.14 3.27
N LEU A 165 11.63 1.96 2.91
CA LEU A 165 10.34 2.00 3.61
C LEU A 165 9.61 0.66 3.53
N ALA A 166 9.67 -0.06 2.40
CA ALA A 166 9.11 -1.40 2.28
C ALA A 166 9.75 -2.39 3.27
N GLY A 167 11.04 -2.26 3.55
CA GLY A 167 11.72 -3.07 4.55
C GLY A 167 11.29 -2.77 5.97
N VAL A 168 11.09 -1.48 6.30
CA VAL A 168 10.52 -1.07 7.60
C VAL A 168 9.11 -1.64 7.76
N ASP A 169 8.26 -1.46 6.75
CA ASP A 169 6.87 -1.92 6.76
C ASP A 169 6.77 -3.45 6.92
N LEU A 170 7.51 -4.21 6.12
CA LEU A 170 7.58 -5.67 6.21
C LEU A 170 8.09 -6.13 7.59
N GLY A 171 9.17 -5.53 8.07
CA GLY A 171 9.79 -5.90 9.35
C GLY A 171 8.86 -5.64 10.54
N VAL A 172 8.25 -4.45 10.61
CA VAL A 172 7.28 -4.09 11.65
C VAL A 172 6.04 -4.98 11.58
N TYR A 173 5.54 -5.28 10.37
CA TYR A 173 4.39 -6.17 10.20
C TYR A 173 4.66 -7.58 10.74
N LEU A 174 5.79 -8.19 10.36
CA LEU A 174 6.19 -9.52 10.85
C LEU A 174 6.34 -9.55 12.37
N MET A 175 6.98 -8.51 12.92
CA MET A 175 7.25 -8.40 14.34
C MET A 175 5.98 -8.33 15.17
N ARG A 176 5.01 -7.50 14.75
CA ARG A 176 3.68 -7.41 15.38
C ARG A 176 2.97 -8.77 15.45
N LEU A 177 3.08 -9.59 14.42
CA LEU A 177 2.40 -10.89 14.39
C LEU A 177 3.13 -12.00 15.13
N GLU A 178 4.46 -11.92 15.18
CA GLU A 178 5.28 -12.90 15.87
C GLU A 178 5.30 -12.68 17.38
N LEU A 179 5.17 -11.43 17.84
CA LEU A 179 5.18 -11.07 19.26
C LEU A 179 3.83 -11.28 19.97
N CYS A 180 2.73 -11.40 19.23
CA CYS A 180 1.38 -11.47 19.79
C CYS A 180 0.81 -12.88 19.85
N ASP A 181 -0.11 -13.07 20.80
CA ASP A 181 -0.85 -14.30 20.97
C ASP A 181 -1.72 -14.62 19.76
N PRO A 182 -1.91 -15.91 19.41
CA PRO A 182 -2.74 -16.34 18.29
C PRO A 182 -4.14 -15.73 18.26
N THR A 183 -4.76 -15.53 19.43
CA THR A 183 -6.10 -14.97 19.57
C THR A 183 -6.17 -13.46 19.36
N GLN A 184 -5.05 -12.75 19.51
CA GLN A 184 -4.98 -11.29 19.39
C GLN A 184 -4.44 -10.83 18.04
N ARG A 185 -3.94 -11.73 17.18
CA ARG A 185 -3.30 -11.38 15.90
C ARG A 185 -4.15 -10.49 15.01
N LEU A 186 -5.46 -10.77 14.92
CA LEU A 186 -6.38 -9.93 14.14
C LEU A 186 -6.40 -8.50 14.69
N ARG A 187 -6.60 -8.35 16.00
CA ARG A 187 -6.69 -7.02 16.65
C ARG A 187 -5.39 -6.22 16.47
N VAL A 188 -4.24 -6.88 16.62
CA VAL A 188 -2.93 -6.23 16.48
C VAL A 188 -2.65 -5.83 15.03
N ALA A 189 -3.00 -6.68 14.06
CA ALA A 189 -2.89 -6.34 12.65
C ALA A 189 -3.77 -5.13 12.29
N LEU A 190 -5.03 -5.12 12.74
CA LEU A 190 -5.97 -4.03 12.50
C LEU A 190 -5.56 -2.73 13.21
N ALA A 191 -5.06 -2.80 14.45
CA ALA A 191 -4.50 -1.65 15.14
C ALA A 191 -3.32 -1.05 14.36
N GLY A 192 -2.49 -1.92 13.77
CA GLY A 192 -1.41 -1.54 12.89
C GLY A 192 -1.86 -0.76 11.65
N GLU A 193 -2.90 -1.23 10.97
CA GLU A 193 -3.50 -0.54 9.82
C GLU A 193 -4.13 0.80 10.23
N LEU A 194 -4.82 0.86 11.37
CA LEU A 194 -5.41 2.11 11.89
C LEU A 194 -4.35 3.16 12.23
N VAL A 195 -3.18 2.75 12.75
CA VAL A 195 -2.03 3.66 12.93
C VAL A 195 -1.54 4.18 11.59
N GLY A 196 -1.50 3.34 10.55
CA GLY A 196 -1.18 3.76 9.18
C GLY A 196 -2.16 4.80 8.64
N VAL A 197 -3.47 4.60 8.85
CA VAL A 197 -4.52 5.55 8.48
C VAL A 197 -4.37 6.88 9.23
N GLY A 198 -4.13 6.82 10.55
CA GLY A 198 -3.84 8.00 11.35
C GLY A 198 -2.59 8.75 10.85
N GLY A 199 -1.55 8.02 10.44
CA GLY A 199 -0.34 8.58 9.83
C GLY A 199 -0.63 9.31 8.51
N HIS A 200 -1.53 8.79 7.67
CA HIS A 200 -1.92 9.47 6.44
C HIS A 200 -2.72 10.75 6.70
N PHE A 201 -3.64 10.74 7.68
CA PHE A 201 -4.33 11.97 8.09
C PHE A 201 -3.36 13.02 8.66
N LEU A 202 -2.38 12.58 9.47
CA LEU A 202 -1.33 13.46 9.98
C LEU A 202 -0.49 14.03 8.84
N PHE A 203 -0.14 13.22 7.83
CA PHE A 203 0.58 13.67 6.64
C PHE A 203 -0.21 14.72 5.85
N LEU A 204 -1.52 14.51 5.64
CA LEU A 204 -2.41 15.49 5.01
C LEU A 204 -2.45 16.81 5.80
N GLY A 205 -2.52 16.73 7.14
CA GLY A 205 -2.48 17.90 8.02
C GLY A 205 -1.15 18.65 7.97
N LEU A 206 -0.02 17.93 7.98
CA LEU A 206 1.32 18.50 7.84
C LEU A 206 1.51 19.19 6.48
N ALA A 207 0.93 18.62 5.41
CA ALA A 207 0.97 19.22 4.08
C ALA A 207 0.28 20.59 4.06
N LEU A 208 -0.86 20.75 4.74
CA LEU A 208 -1.57 22.04 4.85
C LEU A 208 -0.78 23.12 5.59
N VAL A 209 0.04 22.73 6.58
CA VAL A 209 0.82 23.66 7.41
C VAL A 209 2.13 24.05 6.73
N SER A 210 2.78 23.10 6.04
CA SER A 210 4.18 23.24 5.63
C SER A 210 4.38 24.24 4.50
N LYS A 211 3.43 24.36 3.56
CA LYS A 211 3.45 25.21 2.34
C LYS A 211 4.65 24.99 1.38
N ASP A 212 5.78 24.50 1.87
CA ASP A 212 6.97 24.15 1.11
C ASP A 212 7.23 22.63 1.10
N TRP A 213 7.42 22.07 -0.09
CA TRP A 213 7.59 20.62 -0.25
C TRP A 213 8.90 20.10 0.40
N ARG A 214 9.98 20.90 0.40
CA ARG A 214 11.26 20.56 1.04
C ARG A 214 11.16 20.56 2.56
N PHE A 215 10.37 21.47 3.11
CA PHE A 215 10.12 21.50 4.55
C PHE A 215 9.23 20.32 4.96
N LEU A 216 8.19 20.03 4.19
CA LEU A 216 7.33 18.86 4.40
C LEU A 216 8.14 17.56 4.41
N GLN A 217 9.06 17.37 3.45
CA GLN A 217 9.91 16.17 3.41
C GLN A 217 10.85 16.07 4.63
N ARG A 218 11.38 17.19 5.14
CA ARG A 218 12.16 17.19 6.40
C ARG A 218 11.29 16.84 7.61
N MET A 219 10.08 17.36 7.68
CA MET A 219 9.13 17.07 8.77
C MET A 219 8.75 15.59 8.83
N ILE A 220 8.55 14.95 7.68
CA ILE A 220 8.18 13.52 7.62
C ILE A 220 9.37 12.60 7.95
N THR A 221 10.59 13.05 7.66
CA THR A 221 11.81 12.27 7.91
C THR A 221 12.34 12.42 9.34
N ALA A 222 11.97 13.49 10.05
CA ALA A 222 12.39 13.72 11.43
C ALA A 222 11.94 12.60 12.41
N PRO A 223 10.66 12.13 12.38
CA PRO A 223 10.23 10.99 13.20
C PRO A 223 11.05 9.73 12.94
N CYS A 224 11.45 9.45 11.70
CA CYS A 224 12.25 8.26 11.37
C CYS A 224 13.60 8.25 12.11
N ILE A 225 14.21 9.42 12.32
CA ILE A 225 15.46 9.57 13.08
C ILE A 225 15.18 9.35 14.58
N LEU A 226 14.07 9.86 15.10
CA LEU A 226 13.64 9.59 16.49
C LEU A 226 13.41 8.09 16.72
N PHE A 227 12.89 7.37 15.72
CA PHE A 227 12.68 5.93 15.82
C PHE A 227 13.96 5.10 15.96
N LEU A 228 15.13 5.64 15.60
CA LEU A 228 16.41 4.97 15.87
C LEU A 228 16.72 4.87 17.37
N PHE A 229 16.27 5.84 18.17
CA PHE A 229 16.43 5.80 19.63
C PHE A 229 15.56 4.70 20.27
N TYR A 230 14.46 4.30 19.63
CA TYR A 230 13.68 3.13 20.04
C TYR A 230 14.37 1.79 19.74
N GLY A 231 15.48 1.79 19.00
CA GLY A 231 16.31 0.61 18.76
C GLY A 231 17.05 0.08 19.99
N TRP A 232 16.88 0.71 21.16
CA TRP A 232 17.46 0.23 22.41
C TRP A 232 16.90 -1.15 22.79
N PRO A 233 17.75 -2.13 23.17
CA PRO A 233 17.33 -3.51 23.40
C PRO A 233 16.31 -3.67 24.54
N GLY A 234 16.21 -2.69 25.43
CA GLY A 234 15.17 -2.65 26.46
C GLY A 234 13.77 -2.36 25.91
N LEU A 235 13.60 -1.62 24.81
CA LEU A 235 12.28 -1.24 24.31
C LEU A 235 11.79 -2.12 23.16
N PHE A 236 12.69 -2.53 22.26
CA PHE A 236 12.35 -3.28 21.06
C PHE A 236 12.97 -4.68 21.10
N LEU A 237 12.17 -5.69 21.46
CA LEU A 237 12.63 -7.06 21.63
C LEU A 237 12.55 -7.83 20.31
N GLU A 238 13.57 -8.62 19.97
CA GLU A 238 13.55 -9.46 18.77
C GLU A 238 12.44 -10.53 18.83
N SER A 239 12.03 -11.06 17.68
CA SER A 239 11.00 -12.10 17.60
C SER A 239 11.45 -13.39 18.30
N ALA A 240 10.76 -13.77 19.40
CA ALA A 240 11.02 -15.02 20.11
C ALA A 240 10.91 -16.25 19.19
N ARG A 241 9.93 -16.26 18.27
CA ARG A 241 9.76 -17.34 17.29
C ARG A 241 10.93 -17.45 16.32
N TRP A 242 11.48 -16.32 15.88
CA TRP A 242 12.68 -16.31 15.03
C TRP A 242 13.91 -16.83 15.79
N LEU A 243 14.09 -16.41 17.05
CA LEU A 243 15.20 -16.87 17.91
C LEU A 243 15.16 -18.38 18.14
N ILE A 244 13.98 -18.95 18.39
CA ILE A 244 13.77 -20.40 18.51
C ILE A 244 14.20 -21.13 17.23
N VAL A 245 13.76 -20.65 16.07
CA VAL A 245 14.13 -21.22 14.75
C VAL A 245 15.64 -21.12 14.49
N LYS A 246 16.30 -20.07 15.00
CA LYS A 246 17.75 -19.85 14.88
C LYS A 246 18.59 -20.57 15.93
N ARG A 247 17.97 -21.34 16.83
CA ARG A 247 18.62 -22.05 17.96
C ARG A 247 19.25 -21.13 19.01
N GLN A 248 18.81 -19.88 19.11
CA GLN A 248 19.20 -18.96 20.18
C GLN A 248 18.18 -19.06 21.33
N ILE A 249 18.13 -20.23 21.98
CA ILE A 249 17.10 -20.54 22.99
C ILE A 249 17.25 -19.64 24.22
N GLU A 250 18.47 -19.37 24.68
CA GLU A 250 18.72 -18.49 25.83
C GLU A 250 18.19 -17.06 25.61
N GLU A 251 18.47 -16.49 24.43
CA GLU A 251 17.95 -15.18 24.05
C GLU A 251 16.42 -15.21 23.92
N ALA A 252 15.85 -16.27 23.32
CA ALA A 252 14.40 -16.42 23.21
C ALA A 252 13.73 -16.47 24.59
N GLN A 253 14.30 -17.21 25.55
CA GLN A 253 13.81 -17.26 26.91
C GLN A 253 13.89 -15.89 27.59
N SER A 254 15.00 -15.14 27.39
CA SER A 254 15.14 -13.80 27.96
C SER A 254 14.05 -12.85 27.46
N VAL A 255 13.74 -12.91 26.16
CA VAL A 255 12.67 -12.12 25.53
C VAL A 255 11.31 -12.51 26.10
N LEU A 256 11.02 -13.81 26.18
CA LEU A 256 9.75 -14.32 26.73
C LEU A 256 9.58 -13.98 28.21
N ARG A 257 10.65 -14.00 29.01
CA ARG A 257 10.62 -13.55 30.41
C ARG A 257 10.25 -12.07 30.51
N ILE A 258 10.88 -11.20 29.72
CA ILE A 258 10.56 -9.76 29.69
C ILE A 258 9.11 -9.52 29.27
N LEU A 259 8.59 -10.27 28.27
CA LEU A 259 7.19 -10.20 27.87
C LEU A 259 6.26 -10.64 29.00
N ALA A 260 6.57 -11.76 29.65
CA ALA A 260 5.79 -12.30 30.75
C ALA A 260 5.77 -11.36 31.95
N GLU A 261 6.88 -10.69 32.27
CA GLU A 261 6.96 -9.67 33.31
C GLU A 261 6.13 -8.43 32.98
N ARG A 262 6.21 -7.93 31.73
CA ARG A 262 5.46 -6.74 31.29
C ARG A 262 3.96 -6.94 31.18
N ASN A 263 3.52 -8.16 30.87
CA ASN A 263 2.10 -8.46 30.69
C ASN A 263 1.39 -8.79 32.02
N ARG A 264 2.10 -8.77 33.17
CA ARG A 264 1.51 -9.08 34.48
C ARG A 264 0.88 -7.88 35.18
N PRO A 265 -0.27 -8.07 35.86
CA PRO A 265 -0.66 -7.19 36.96
C PRO A 265 0.42 -7.26 38.06
N HIS A 266 0.81 -6.12 38.62
CA HIS A 266 1.92 -6.04 39.59
C HIS A 266 1.72 -7.02 40.77
N GLY A 267 2.72 -7.88 41.04
CA GLY A 267 2.81 -8.67 42.28
C GLY A 267 2.67 -10.19 42.18
N GLN A 268 2.47 -10.78 40.99
CA GLN A 268 2.43 -12.25 40.82
C GLN A 268 3.73 -12.82 40.24
N MET A 269 4.19 -13.93 40.81
CA MET A 269 5.31 -14.73 40.32
C MET A 269 5.06 -15.26 38.89
N LEU A 270 6.12 -15.71 38.21
CA LEU A 270 5.96 -16.41 36.94
C LEU A 270 5.03 -17.61 37.14
N GLY A 271 3.91 -17.66 36.40
CA GLY A 271 3.00 -18.80 36.49
C GLY A 271 3.74 -20.08 36.09
N GLU A 272 3.52 -21.17 36.81
CA GLU A 272 4.18 -22.47 36.55
C GLU A 272 4.08 -22.87 35.08
N GLU A 273 2.95 -22.64 34.41
CA GLU A 273 2.75 -22.92 32.97
C GLU A 273 3.77 -22.20 32.05
N ALA A 274 4.14 -20.96 32.37
CA ALA A 274 5.12 -20.23 31.58
C ALA A 274 6.54 -20.73 31.84
N GLN A 275 6.80 -21.20 33.06
CA GLN A 275 8.09 -21.75 33.48
C GLN A 275 8.30 -23.16 32.94
N GLU A 276 7.24 -23.98 32.92
CA GLU A 276 7.15 -25.28 32.28
C GLU A 276 7.31 -25.16 30.76
N ALA A 277 6.65 -24.21 30.10
CA ALA A 277 6.84 -24.00 28.66
C ALA A 277 8.28 -23.57 28.30
N LEU A 278 8.95 -22.80 29.16
CA LEU A 278 10.35 -22.41 28.99
C LEU A 278 11.31 -23.59 29.22
N GLN A 279 11.00 -24.48 30.16
CA GLN A 279 11.74 -25.73 30.42
C GLN A 279 11.47 -26.81 29.34
N GLU A 280 10.26 -26.88 28.81
CA GLU A 280 9.92 -27.77 27.70
C GLU A 280 10.67 -27.35 26.42
N LEU A 281 10.83 -26.04 26.20
CA LEU A 281 11.67 -25.48 25.14
C LEU A 281 13.16 -25.85 25.31
N GLU A 282 13.62 -26.02 26.55
CA GLU A 282 14.99 -26.47 26.89
C GLU A 282 15.17 -27.98 26.66
N ASN A 283 14.11 -28.77 26.89
CA ASN A 283 14.11 -30.23 26.77
C ASN A 283 13.76 -30.76 25.37
N THR A 284 13.23 -29.93 24.47
CA THR A 284 12.85 -30.36 23.12
C THR A 284 14.07 -30.48 22.21
N CYS A 285 14.33 -31.69 21.70
CA CYS A 285 15.37 -31.98 20.71
C CYS A 285 15.33 -31.01 19.52
N PRO A 286 16.49 -30.57 19.02
CA PRO A 286 16.60 -29.47 18.08
C PRO A 286 15.82 -29.78 16.81
N LEU A 287 14.88 -28.89 16.47
CA LEU A 287 14.25 -28.82 15.15
C LEU A 287 15.32 -29.04 14.06
N PRO A 288 15.02 -29.85 13.01
CA PRO A 288 16.00 -30.23 12.01
C PRO A 288 16.65 -28.98 11.39
N ALA A 289 17.97 -29.07 11.20
CA ALA A 289 18.85 -28.00 10.79
C ALA A 289 18.26 -27.16 9.64
N THR A 290 18.29 -25.83 9.79
CA THR A 290 18.09 -24.93 8.65
C THR A 290 19.32 -25.04 7.76
N SER A 291 19.29 -25.98 6.82
CA SER A 291 20.04 -25.81 5.58
C SER A 291 19.59 -24.50 4.96
N THR A 292 20.50 -23.79 4.30
CA THR A 292 20.20 -22.56 3.56
C THR A 292 19.10 -22.85 2.53
N PHE A 293 17.83 -22.61 2.90
CA PHE A 293 16.70 -22.95 2.06
C PHE A 293 16.67 -22.03 0.83
N SER A 294 16.75 -22.65 -0.34
CA SER A 294 16.64 -22.00 -1.64
C SER A 294 15.18 -21.75 -1.98
N PHE A 295 14.90 -20.67 -2.70
CA PHE A 295 13.56 -20.40 -3.24
C PHE A 295 13.08 -21.54 -4.15
N ALA A 296 14.00 -22.27 -4.78
CA ALA A 296 13.71 -23.46 -5.59
C ALA A 296 13.19 -24.64 -4.76
N SER A 297 13.67 -24.84 -3.52
CA SER A 297 13.16 -25.94 -2.67
C SER A 297 11.76 -25.64 -2.17
N LEU A 298 11.39 -24.36 -2.08
CA LEU A 298 10.02 -23.96 -1.82
C LEU A 298 9.13 -24.57 -2.93
N LEU A 299 9.48 -24.49 -4.22
CA LEU A 299 8.61 -24.90 -5.35
C LEU A 299 8.13 -26.36 -5.26
N ASN A 300 8.86 -27.21 -4.54
CA ASN A 300 8.47 -28.59 -4.28
C ASN A 300 7.24 -28.70 -3.35
N TYR A 301 7.00 -27.70 -2.49
CA TYR A 301 5.86 -27.66 -1.56
C TYR A 301 4.61 -27.10 -2.24
N ARG A 302 3.93 -27.93 -3.03
CA ARG A 302 2.84 -27.53 -3.94
C ARG A 302 1.69 -26.77 -3.26
N ASN A 303 1.35 -27.10 -2.01
CA ASN A 303 0.27 -26.43 -1.28
C ASN A 303 0.65 -25.01 -0.84
N ILE A 304 1.88 -24.80 -0.39
CA ILE A 304 2.38 -23.49 0.06
C ILE A 304 2.46 -22.55 -1.15
N TRP A 305 2.99 -23.02 -2.28
CA TRP A 305 3.02 -22.24 -3.52
C TRP A 305 1.67 -21.88 -4.05
N LYS A 306 0.73 -22.83 -4.04
CA LYS A 306 -0.64 -22.57 -4.46
C LYS A 306 -1.25 -21.46 -3.60
N ASN A 307 -1.07 -21.52 -2.28
CA ASN A 307 -1.60 -20.50 -1.38
C ASN A 307 -0.92 -19.13 -1.59
N LEU A 308 0.40 -19.13 -1.80
CA LEU A 308 1.20 -17.93 -2.09
C LEU A 308 0.76 -17.26 -3.39
N LEU A 309 0.54 -18.04 -4.45
CA LEU A 309 0.11 -17.55 -5.75
C LEU A 309 -1.31 -16.99 -5.69
N ILE A 310 -2.24 -17.68 -5.00
CA ILE A 310 -3.62 -17.18 -4.88
C ILE A 310 -3.65 -15.90 -4.04
N LEU A 311 -3.01 -15.86 -2.87
CA LEU A 311 -3.00 -14.67 -2.02
C LEU A 311 -2.26 -13.50 -2.66
N GLY A 312 -1.16 -13.77 -3.37
CA GLY A 312 -0.42 -12.79 -4.16
C GLY A 312 -1.27 -12.21 -5.29
N PHE A 313 -1.96 -13.06 -6.04
CA PHE A 313 -2.87 -12.62 -7.10
C PHE A 313 -4.06 -11.83 -6.55
N THR A 314 -4.67 -12.28 -5.44
CA THR A 314 -5.72 -11.52 -4.75
C THR A 314 -5.22 -10.16 -4.28
N ASN A 315 -4.02 -10.08 -3.71
CA ASN A 315 -3.45 -8.81 -3.26
C ASN A 315 -3.13 -7.87 -4.44
N PHE A 316 -2.58 -8.40 -5.53
CA PHE A 316 -2.36 -7.64 -6.78
C PHE A 316 -3.67 -7.04 -7.29
N ILE A 317 -4.73 -7.85 -7.45
CA ILE A 317 -6.02 -7.36 -7.95
C ILE A 317 -6.68 -6.39 -6.97
N ALA A 318 -6.65 -6.65 -5.66
CA ALA A 318 -7.22 -5.76 -4.66
C ALA A 318 -6.59 -4.36 -4.71
N HIS A 319 -5.27 -4.27 -4.89
CA HIS A 319 -4.60 -2.98 -5.09
C HIS A 319 -4.80 -2.41 -6.50
N ALA A 320 -4.79 -3.26 -7.53
CA ALA A 320 -4.91 -2.83 -8.92
C ALA A 320 -6.27 -2.22 -9.21
N ILE A 321 -7.38 -2.79 -8.74
CA ILE A 321 -8.73 -2.31 -9.03
C ILE A 321 -9.10 -1.03 -8.26
N ARG A 322 -8.29 -0.62 -7.28
CA ARG A 322 -8.57 0.54 -6.43
C ARG A 322 -8.69 1.85 -7.21
N HIS A 323 -7.88 2.03 -8.26
CA HIS A 323 -7.98 3.23 -9.10
C HIS A 323 -9.34 3.33 -9.79
N CYS A 324 -10.02 2.20 -10.04
CA CYS A 324 -11.30 2.19 -10.72
C CYS A 324 -12.42 2.82 -9.89
N TYR A 325 -12.23 2.89 -8.58
CA TYR A 325 -13.21 3.41 -7.62
C TYR A 325 -12.81 4.77 -7.07
N GLN A 326 -11.63 5.27 -7.44
CA GLN A 326 -11.23 6.59 -7.02
C GLN A 326 -12.05 7.58 -7.85
N PRO A 327 -12.83 8.49 -7.23
CA PRO A 327 -13.71 9.37 -7.97
C PRO A 327 -12.91 10.12 -9.04
N VAL A 328 -13.32 10.00 -10.30
CA VAL A 328 -12.75 10.74 -11.45
C VAL A 328 -13.21 12.22 -11.44
N GLY A 329 -13.64 12.72 -10.28
CA GLY A 329 -13.96 14.12 -10.03
C GLY A 329 -12.70 14.95 -9.78
N GLY A 330 -11.72 14.83 -10.67
CA GLY A 330 -10.58 15.73 -10.74
C GLY A 330 -10.95 16.96 -11.56
N GLY A 331 -11.92 17.75 -11.08
CA GLY A 331 -11.79 19.18 -11.33
C GLY A 331 -10.42 19.55 -10.77
N GLY A 332 -9.60 20.30 -11.48
CA GLY A 332 -8.23 20.68 -11.06
C GLY A 332 -8.15 21.47 -9.76
N SER A 333 -9.17 21.38 -8.90
CA SER A 333 -9.27 22.00 -7.61
C SER A 333 -8.53 21.18 -6.54
N PRO A 334 -7.83 21.86 -5.63
CA PRO A 334 -7.09 21.25 -4.52
C PRO A 334 -8.03 20.61 -3.49
N SER A 335 -9.25 21.11 -3.34
CA SER A 335 -10.26 20.53 -2.45
C SER A 335 -10.65 19.11 -2.86
N ASP A 336 -10.77 18.84 -4.17
CA ASP A 336 -11.16 17.53 -4.67
C ASP A 336 -10.10 16.47 -4.37
N PHE A 337 -8.82 16.86 -4.43
CA PHE A 337 -7.71 15.99 -4.04
C PHE A 337 -7.76 15.59 -2.56
N TYR A 338 -8.00 16.55 -1.66
CA TYR A 338 -8.13 16.29 -0.23
C TYR A 338 -9.35 15.43 0.06
N LEU A 339 -10.50 15.73 -0.54
CA LEU A 339 -11.71 14.95 -0.38
C LEU A 339 -11.51 13.50 -0.85
N CYS A 340 -10.88 13.29 -2.01
CA CYS A 340 -10.56 11.94 -2.49
C CYS A 340 -9.60 11.19 -1.55
N SER A 341 -8.58 11.87 -1.02
CA SER A 341 -7.60 11.27 -0.10
C SER A 341 -8.20 10.95 1.27
N LEU A 342 -9.07 11.83 1.78
CA LEU A 342 -9.85 11.63 3.00
C LEU A 342 -10.85 10.49 2.83
N LEU A 343 -11.53 10.39 1.69
CA LEU A 343 -12.45 9.29 1.36
C LEU A 343 -11.70 7.95 1.27
N ALA A 344 -10.55 7.92 0.59
CA ALA A 344 -9.72 6.72 0.48
C ALA A 344 -9.24 6.23 1.85
N SER A 345 -8.75 7.15 2.70
CA SER A 345 -8.25 6.80 4.04
C SER A 345 -9.36 6.51 5.03
N GLY A 346 -10.48 7.23 4.94
CA GLY A 346 -11.67 6.98 5.75
C GLY A 346 -12.27 5.61 5.47
N THR A 347 -12.37 5.21 4.20
CA THR A 347 -12.81 3.86 3.82
C THR A 347 -11.85 2.78 4.29
N ALA A 348 -10.55 3.07 4.41
CA ALA A 348 -9.57 2.15 5.00
C ALA A 348 -9.82 1.91 6.50
N ALA A 349 -10.08 2.98 7.26
CA ALA A 349 -10.45 2.88 8.68
C ALA A 349 -11.75 2.10 8.87
N LEU A 350 -12.77 2.39 8.05
CA LEU A 350 -14.03 1.65 8.05
C LEU A 350 -13.81 0.16 7.74
N ALA A 351 -12.95 -0.15 6.77
CA ALA A 351 -12.58 -1.53 6.44
C ALA A 351 -11.95 -2.24 7.64
N CYS A 352 -11.09 -1.56 8.41
CA CYS A 352 -10.49 -2.13 9.62
C CYS A 352 -11.55 -2.46 10.69
N VAL A 353 -12.49 -1.54 10.93
CA VAL A 353 -13.59 -1.75 11.89
C VAL A 353 -14.47 -2.92 11.43
N PHE A 354 -14.82 -2.95 10.15
CA PHE A 354 -15.61 -4.04 9.56
C PHE A 354 -14.92 -5.40 9.74
N LEU A 355 -13.63 -5.50 9.42
CA LEU A 355 -12.86 -6.73 9.59
C LEU A 355 -12.81 -7.15 11.06
N GLY A 356 -12.62 -6.21 11.99
CA GLY A 356 -12.59 -6.51 13.43
C GLY A 356 -13.90 -7.11 13.95
N VAL A 357 -15.04 -6.64 13.45
CA VAL A 357 -16.36 -7.15 13.88
C VAL A 357 -16.73 -8.46 13.21
N THR A 358 -16.35 -8.64 11.95
CA THR A 358 -16.85 -9.75 11.11
C THR A 358 -15.95 -10.97 11.14
N VAL A 359 -14.62 -10.81 11.12
CA VAL A 359 -13.65 -11.91 10.90
C VAL A 359 -13.76 -13.01 11.95
N ASP A 360 -13.94 -12.64 13.21
CA ASP A 360 -14.09 -13.61 14.29
C ASP A 360 -15.44 -14.34 14.26
N ARG A 361 -16.48 -13.77 13.63
CA ARG A 361 -17.80 -14.40 13.50
C ARG A 361 -17.85 -15.34 12.29
N PHE A 362 -17.60 -14.82 11.09
CA PHE A 362 -17.81 -15.55 9.83
C PHE A 362 -16.56 -16.28 9.28
N GLY A 363 -15.41 -16.12 9.93
CA GLY A 363 -14.15 -16.73 9.49
C GLY A 363 -13.42 -15.90 8.43
N ARG A 364 -12.12 -16.15 8.28
CA ARG A 364 -11.21 -15.34 7.46
C ARG A 364 -11.47 -15.54 5.97
N ARG A 365 -11.68 -16.78 5.54
CA ARG A 365 -11.97 -17.06 4.12
C ARG A 365 -13.33 -16.52 3.70
N GLY A 366 -14.34 -16.66 4.56
CA GLY A 366 -15.71 -16.21 4.29
C GLY A 366 -15.75 -14.70 3.98
N ILE A 367 -15.05 -13.90 4.79
CA ILE A 367 -15.02 -12.45 4.60
C ILE A 367 -14.09 -12.03 3.47
N LEU A 368 -13.02 -12.78 3.20
CA LEU A 368 -12.19 -12.54 2.01
C LEU A 368 -13.00 -12.77 0.73
N LEU A 369 -13.83 -13.82 0.69
CA LEU A 369 -14.76 -14.07 -0.42
C LEU A 369 -15.80 -12.95 -0.53
N LEU A 370 -16.45 -12.57 0.58
CA LEU A 370 -17.46 -11.51 0.60
C LEU A 370 -16.91 -10.15 0.15
N SER A 371 -15.74 -9.75 0.64
CA SER A 371 -15.11 -8.49 0.26
C SER A 371 -14.70 -8.50 -1.22
N MET A 372 -14.15 -9.61 -1.72
CA MET A 372 -13.77 -9.72 -3.13
C MET A 372 -14.99 -9.76 -4.07
N THR A 373 -16.10 -10.40 -3.67
CA THR A 373 -17.34 -10.38 -4.46
C THR A 373 -17.96 -8.99 -4.49
N LEU A 374 -18.01 -8.27 -3.35
CA LEU A 374 -18.48 -6.88 -3.30
C LEU A 374 -17.62 -5.97 -4.20
N THR A 375 -16.30 -6.17 -4.20
CA THR A 375 -15.37 -5.46 -5.08
C THR A 375 -15.73 -5.73 -6.55
N GLY A 376 -15.85 -7.01 -6.94
CA GLY A 376 -16.21 -7.40 -8.31
C GLY A 376 -17.57 -6.83 -8.77
N ILE A 377 -18.60 -6.90 -7.92
CA ILE A 377 -19.93 -6.36 -8.22
C ILE A 377 -19.86 -4.84 -8.39
N ALA A 378 -19.20 -4.11 -7.48
CA ALA A 378 -19.05 -2.66 -7.58
C ALA A 378 -18.33 -2.27 -8.88
N SER A 379 -17.30 -3.01 -9.30
CA SER A 379 -16.62 -2.73 -10.57
C SER A 379 -17.48 -3.01 -11.79
N LEU A 380 -18.26 -4.09 -11.79
CA LEU A 380 -19.12 -4.43 -12.94
C LEU A 380 -20.28 -3.44 -13.08
N VAL A 381 -20.85 -2.99 -11.96
CA VAL A 381 -21.88 -1.95 -11.95
C VAL A 381 -21.32 -0.64 -12.49
N LEU A 382 -20.18 -0.18 -11.97
CA LEU A 382 -19.54 1.04 -12.46
C LEU A 382 -19.12 0.93 -13.93
N LEU A 383 -18.69 -0.24 -14.39
CA LEU A 383 -18.29 -0.45 -15.79
C LEU A 383 -19.49 -0.47 -16.76
N GLY A 384 -20.58 -1.14 -16.39
CA GLY A 384 -21.71 -1.39 -17.31
C GLY A 384 -22.83 -0.36 -17.23
N LEU A 385 -22.96 0.35 -16.11
CA LEU A 385 -24.06 1.28 -15.85
C LEU A 385 -23.60 2.72 -15.62
N TRP A 386 -22.33 3.06 -15.88
CA TRP A 386 -21.79 4.41 -15.65
C TRP A 386 -22.71 5.51 -16.21
N ASP A 387 -23.07 5.41 -17.49
CA ASP A 387 -23.86 6.42 -18.20
C ASP A 387 -25.34 6.48 -17.75
N TYR A 388 -25.80 5.48 -17.00
CA TYR A 388 -27.19 5.34 -16.55
C TYR A 388 -27.37 5.63 -15.05
N LEU A 389 -26.28 5.78 -14.29
CA LEU A 389 -26.30 6.00 -12.85
C LEU A 389 -26.28 7.49 -12.53
N ASN A 390 -27.05 7.89 -11.51
CA ASN A 390 -26.92 9.22 -10.92
C ASN A 390 -25.55 9.37 -10.24
N ASP A 391 -25.04 10.61 -10.13
CA ASP A 391 -23.76 10.90 -9.45
C ASP A 391 -23.70 10.34 -8.02
N ALA A 392 -24.81 10.39 -7.29
CA ALA A 392 -24.94 9.79 -5.95
C ALA A 392 -24.78 8.26 -5.97
N ALA A 393 -25.22 7.60 -7.04
CA ALA A 393 -25.07 6.16 -7.18
C ALA A 393 -23.62 5.80 -7.58
N ILE A 394 -23.02 6.56 -8.49
CA ILE A 394 -21.60 6.40 -8.87
C ILE A 394 -20.69 6.53 -7.65
N THR A 395 -20.90 7.55 -6.83
CA THR A 395 -20.13 7.79 -5.60
C THR A 395 -20.34 6.69 -4.55
N THR A 396 -21.56 6.21 -4.34
CA THR A 396 -21.82 5.11 -3.39
C THR A 396 -21.18 3.80 -3.81
N PHE A 397 -21.28 3.41 -5.09
CA PHE A 397 -20.60 2.21 -5.59
C PHE A 397 -19.08 2.34 -5.59
N SER A 398 -18.55 3.54 -5.85
CA SER A 398 -17.12 3.84 -5.74
C SER A 398 -16.62 3.69 -4.30
N VAL A 399 -17.31 4.29 -3.33
CA VAL A 399 -16.95 4.16 -1.90
C VAL A 399 -17.05 2.70 -1.44
N LEU A 400 -18.09 1.97 -1.85
CA LEU A 400 -18.26 0.55 -1.55
C LEU A 400 -17.13 -0.31 -2.15
N GLY A 401 -16.75 -0.01 -3.39
CA GLY A 401 -15.63 -0.66 -4.08
C GLY A 401 -14.28 -0.40 -3.39
N LEU A 402 -13.99 0.86 -3.04
CA LEU A 402 -12.78 1.24 -2.29
C LEU A 402 -12.71 0.51 -0.94
N PHE A 403 -13.79 0.56 -0.17
CA PHE A 403 -13.89 -0.10 1.12
C PHE A 403 -13.65 -1.62 1.02
N SER A 404 -14.32 -2.28 0.08
CA SER A 404 -14.23 -3.74 -0.09
C SER A 404 -12.87 -4.20 -0.64
N SER A 405 -12.28 -3.44 -1.57
CA SER A 405 -10.91 -3.62 -2.06
C SER A 405 -9.89 -3.51 -0.92
N GLN A 406 -10.04 -2.53 -0.03
CA GLN A 406 -9.13 -2.36 1.10
C GLN A 406 -9.29 -3.49 2.14
N ALA A 407 -10.53 -3.87 2.44
CA ALA A 407 -10.81 -5.00 3.33
C ALA A 407 -10.18 -6.29 2.82
N SER A 408 -10.29 -6.58 1.52
CA SER A 408 -9.69 -7.76 0.89
C SER A 408 -8.16 -7.74 0.90
N ALA A 409 -7.52 -6.59 0.66
CA ALA A 409 -6.06 -6.44 0.72
C ALA A 409 -5.50 -6.69 2.13
N ILE A 410 -6.10 -6.08 3.15
CA ILE A 410 -5.70 -6.25 4.56
C ILE A 410 -5.86 -7.72 4.97
N LEU A 411 -7.01 -8.32 4.65
CA LEU A 411 -7.30 -9.69 5.02
C LEU A 411 -6.45 -10.71 4.25
N SER A 412 -6.11 -10.45 2.98
CA SER A 412 -5.19 -11.28 2.18
C SER A 412 -3.79 -11.28 2.79
N THR A 413 -3.27 -10.11 3.19
CA THR A 413 -1.95 -9.98 3.84
C THR A 413 -1.94 -10.67 5.21
N LEU A 414 -3.03 -10.53 5.98
CA LEU A 414 -3.17 -11.22 7.26
C LEU A 414 -3.24 -12.75 7.07
N LEU A 415 -4.04 -13.23 6.12
CA LEU A 415 -4.14 -14.66 5.83
C LEU A 415 -2.81 -15.25 5.33
N ALA A 416 -2.06 -14.48 4.54
CA ALA A 416 -0.71 -14.84 4.11
C ALA A 416 0.23 -15.06 5.28
N SER A 417 0.23 -14.13 6.24
CA SER A 417 1.09 -14.21 7.41
C SER A 417 0.81 -15.45 8.29
N GLU A 418 -0.42 -15.96 8.25
CA GLU A 418 -0.83 -17.14 9.01
C GLU A 418 -0.58 -18.46 8.30
N VAL A 419 -0.70 -18.48 6.96
CA VAL A 419 -0.51 -19.68 6.16
C VAL A 419 0.98 -19.97 5.94
N ILE A 420 1.82 -18.93 5.90
CA ILE A 420 3.24 -19.07 5.58
C ILE A 420 4.04 -19.44 6.84
N PRO A 421 4.88 -20.50 6.78
CA PRO A 421 5.66 -20.93 7.94
C PRO A 421 6.74 -19.91 8.32
N THR A 422 7.04 -19.81 9.63
CA THR A 422 7.99 -18.83 10.20
C THR A 422 9.34 -18.79 9.47
N THR A 423 9.86 -19.94 9.03
CA THR A 423 11.15 -20.10 8.34
C THR A 423 11.26 -19.35 7.01
N VAL A 424 10.14 -19.14 6.31
CA VAL A 424 10.08 -18.47 5.00
C VAL A 424 9.07 -17.33 4.99
N ARG A 425 8.58 -16.93 6.16
CA ARG A 425 7.52 -15.94 6.30
C ARG A 425 7.95 -14.58 5.75
N GLY A 426 9.16 -14.12 6.02
CA GLY A 426 9.64 -12.83 5.52
C GLY A 426 9.67 -12.79 4.01
N ARG A 427 10.25 -13.80 3.37
CA ARG A 427 10.26 -13.95 1.90
C ARG A 427 8.87 -14.10 1.29
N GLY A 428 8.01 -14.96 1.84
CA GLY A 428 6.68 -15.24 1.30
C GLY A 428 5.73 -14.05 1.44
N LEU A 429 5.71 -13.41 2.62
CA LEU A 429 4.91 -12.22 2.84
C LEU A 429 5.44 -11.04 2.01
N GLY A 430 6.77 -10.88 1.91
CA GLY A 430 7.41 -9.91 1.03
C GLY A 430 6.96 -10.07 -0.43
N LEU A 431 6.88 -11.29 -0.96
CA LEU A 431 6.37 -11.51 -2.32
C LEU A 431 4.90 -11.07 -2.49
N ILE A 432 4.04 -11.36 -1.52
CA ILE A 432 2.61 -10.98 -1.59
C ILE A 432 2.45 -9.46 -1.51
N MET A 433 3.20 -8.80 -0.64
CA MET A 433 3.18 -7.33 -0.52
C MET A 433 3.79 -6.67 -1.76
N ALA A 434 4.83 -7.25 -2.36
CA ALA A 434 5.40 -6.81 -3.63
C ALA A 434 4.38 -6.88 -4.77
N LEU A 435 3.62 -7.99 -4.87
CA LEU A 435 2.53 -8.12 -5.84
C LEU A 435 1.42 -7.08 -5.59
N GLY A 436 1.09 -6.78 -4.34
CA GLY A 436 0.18 -5.68 -4.01
C GLY A 436 0.70 -4.32 -4.47
N ALA A 437 1.98 -4.03 -4.23
CA ALA A 437 2.63 -2.79 -4.68
C ALA A 437 2.61 -2.68 -6.22
N LEU A 438 2.93 -3.76 -6.94
CA LEU A 438 2.81 -3.81 -8.40
C LEU A 438 1.38 -3.56 -8.89
N GLY A 439 0.37 -4.05 -8.15
CA GLY A 439 -1.03 -3.72 -8.43
C GLY A 439 -1.28 -2.22 -8.39
N GLY A 440 -0.66 -1.50 -7.46
CA GLY A 440 -0.75 -0.03 -7.34
C GLY A 440 -0.21 0.75 -8.55
N LEU A 441 0.59 0.12 -9.43
CA LEU A 441 1.06 0.75 -10.68
C LEU A 441 -0.05 0.96 -11.71
N SER A 442 -1.23 0.35 -11.53
CA SER A 442 -2.37 0.52 -12.42
C SER A 442 -2.82 1.98 -12.57
N CYS A 443 -2.70 2.77 -11.49
CA CYS A 443 -3.06 4.19 -11.49
C CYS A 443 -2.11 5.04 -12.37
N PRO A 444 -0.77 5.07 -12.15
CA PRO A 444 0.13 5.77 -13.06
C PRO A 444 0.09 5.24 -14.49
N ALA A 445 -0.09 3.93 -14.69
CA ALA A 445 -0.16 3.34 -16.03
C ALA A 445 -1.35 3.90 -16.83
N GLN A 446 -2.53 4.04 -16.22
CA GLN A 446 -3.68 4.65 -16.88
C GLN A 446 -3.44 6.14 -17.20
N ARG A 447 -2.78 6.86 -16.29
CA ARG A 447 -2.41 8.27 -16.52
C ARG A 447 -1.43 8.44 -17.66
N LEU A 448 -0.46 7.53 -17.80
CA LEU A 448 0.51 7.55 -18.88
C LEU A 448 -0.14 7.38 -20.26
N HIS A 449 -1.19 6.56 -20.35
CA HIS A 449 -1.94 6.35 -21.59
C HIS A 449 -2.96 7.47 -21.87
N MET A 450 -2.99 8.55 -21.09
CA MET A 450 -3.95 9.65 -21.22
C MET A 450 -5.41 9.15 -21.26
N GLY A 451 -5.71 8.08 -20.52
CA GLY A 451 -7.03 7.45 -20.51
C GLY A 451 -7.37 6.59 -21.73
N HIS A 452 -6.53 6.52 -22.78
CA HIS A 452 -6.74 5.60 -23.89
C HIS A 452 -6.71 4.15 -23.38
N GLY A 453 -7.82 3.44 -23.59
CA GLY A 453 -7.97 2.05 -23.14
C GLY A 453 -8.37 1.91 -21.66
N ALA A 454 -8.79 2.97 -20.98
CA ALA A 454 -9.32 2.87 -19.60
C ALA A 454 -10.43 1.81 -19.49
N PHE A 455 -11.37 1.81 -20.44
CA PHE A 455 -12.43 0.79 -20.52
C PHE A 455 -11.86 -0.64 -20.57
N LEU A 456 -10.86 -0.89 -21.41
CA LEU A 456 -10.23 -2.21 -21.52
C LEU A 456 -9.54 -2.61 -20.21
N GLN A 457 -8.85 -1.68 -19.55
CA GLN A 457 -8.21 -1.91 -18.26
C GLN A 457 -9.25 -2.29 -17.17
N HIS A 458 -10.39 -1.60 -17.12
CA HIS A 458 -11.49 -1.93 -16.22
C HIS A 458 -12.08 -3.32 -16.49
N VAL A 459 -12.31 -3.67 -17.76
CA VAL A 459 -12.82 -5.00 -18.17
C VAL A 459 -11.87 -6.11 -17.72
N VAL A 460 -10.56 -5.94 -17.97
CA VAL A 460 -9.54 -6.94 -17.59
C VAL A 460 -9.48 -7.12 -16.09
N LEU A 461 -9.52 -6.03 -15.31
CA LEU A 461 -9.48 -6.09 -13.85
C LEU A 461 -10.74 -6.72 -13.25
N ALA A 462 -11.92 -6.43 -13.81
CA ALA A 462 -13.17 -7.07 -13.41
C ALA A 462 -13.15 -8.59 -13.70
N ALA A 463 -12.63 -9.00 -14.86
CA ALA A 463 -12.47 -10.42 -15.20
C ALA A 463 -11.47 -11.12 -14.27
N CYS A 464 -10.33 -10.48 -13.98
CA CYS A 464 -9.37 -11.00 -13.01
C CYS A 464 -9.96 -11.07 -11.60
N ALA A 465 -10.83 -10.14 -11.20
CA ALA A 465 -11.52 -10.20 -9.91
C ALA A 465 -12.42 -11.43 -9.79
N LEU A 466 -13.14 -11.81 -10.87
CA LEU A 466 -13.91 -13.06 -10.92
C LEU A 466 -13.01 -14.30 -10.77
N LEU A 467 -11.84 -14.29 -11.44
CA LEU A 467 -10.84 -15.35 -11.29
C LEU A 467 -10.28 -15.40 -9.86
N CYS A 468 -10.10 -14.27 -9.18
CA CYS A 468 -9.72 -14.24 -7.76
C CYS A 468 -10.77 -14.91 -6.89
N ILE A 469 -12.06 -14.62 -7.09
CA ILE A 469 -13.16 -15.23 -6.31
C ILE A 469 -13.15 -16.76 -6.45
N LEU A 470 -13.00 -17.25 -7.68
CA LEU A 470 -12.85 -18.69 -7.95
C LEU A 470 -11.60 -19.28 -7.29
N SER A 471 -10.49 -18.54 -7.31
CA SER A 471 -9.21 -18.98 -6.71
C SER A 471 -9.27 -19.04 -5.19
N ILE A 472 -9.90 -18.05 -4.54
CA ILE A 472 -10.07 -17.99 -3.08
C ILE A 472 -10.87 -19.21 -2.56
N MET A 473 -11.76 -19.79 -3.38
CA MET A 473 -12.47 -21.02 -3.01
C MET A 473 -11.54 -22.23 -2.75
N LEU A 474 -10.31 -22.19 -3.25
CA LEU A 474 -9.29 -23.22 -3.04
C LEU A 474 -8.47 -23.03 -1.75
N LEU A 475 -8.64 -21.92 -1.02
CA LEU A 475 -7.90 -21.64 0.22
C LEU A 475 -8.44 -22.42 1.42
N PRO A 476 -7.55 -22.86 2.33
CA PRO A 476 -7.96 -23.40 3.63
C PRO A 476 -8.46 -22.29 4.57
N GLU A 477 -9.32 -22.65 5.53
CA GLU A 477 -9.70 -21.77 6.64
C GLU A 477 -8.61 -21.83 7.74
N THR A 478 -8.16 -20.66 8.21
CA THR A 478 -7.10 -20.52 9.24
C THR A 478 -7.61 -20.12 10.62
N LYS A 479 -8.93 -19.93 10.80
CA LYS A 479 -9.52 -19.52 12.08
C LYS A 479 -9.03 -20.38 13.25
N ARG A 480 -8.47 -19.73 14.27
CA ARG A 480 -7.97 -20.31 15.54
C ARG A 480 -6.90 -21.40 15.38
N LYS A 481 -6.16 -21.44 14.27
CA LYS A 481 -5.02 -22.36 14.10
C LYS A 481 -3.72 -21.72 14.58
N LEU A 482 -2.85 -22.54 15.15
CA LEU A 482 -1.47 -22.16 15.48
C LEU A 482 -0.71 -21.84 14.20
N LEU A 483 0.34 -21.02 14.31
CA LEU A 483 1.17 -20.64 13.18
C LEU A 483 2.02 -21.86 12.77
N PRO A 484 2.10 -22.21 11.48
CA PRO A 484 3.01 -23.26 11.06
C PRO A 484 4.45 -22.82 11.37
N GLU A 485 5.16 -23.63 12.14
CA GLU A 485 6.55 -23.38 12.49
C GLU A 485 7.47 -24.08 11.48
N VAL A 486 7.02 -25.20 10.92
CA VAL A 486 7.76 -26.00 9.93
C VAL A 486 7.00 -26.06 8.60
N LEU A 487 7.73 -26.20 7.48
CA LEU A 487 7.13 -26.35 6.14
C LEU A 487 6.14 -27.52 6.04
N ARG A 488 6.38 -28.60 6.80
CA ARG A 488 5.50 -29.77 6.84
C ARG A 488 4.10 -29.43 7.39
N ASP A 489 4.01 -28.51 8.34
CA ASP A 489 2.74 -28.05 8.90
C ASP A 489 1.95 -27.20 7.89
N GLY A 490 2.67 -26.42 7.07
CA GLY A 490 2.10 -25.68 5.95
C GLY A 490 1.51 -26.59 4.86
N GLU A 491 2.10 -27.77 4.61
CA GLU A 491 1.56 -28.73 3.65
C GLU A 491 0.29 -29.44 4.14
N LEU A 492 0.19 -29.65 5.46
CA LEU A 492 -0.95 -30.29 6.11
C LEU A 492 -2.19 -29.37 6.17
N CYS A 493 -2.01 -28.06 5.96
CA CYS A 493 -3.10 -27.09 5.85
C CYS A 493 -3.90 -27.27 4.54
N ARG A 494 -4.69 -28.34 4.48
CA ARG A 494 -5.59 -28.66 3.36
C ARG A 494 -7.02 -28.23 3.65
N ARG A 495 -7.76 -27.91 2.59
CA ARG A 495 -9.23 -27.82 2.64
C ARG A 495 -9.79 -29.19 3.06
N PRO A 496 -10.70 -29.27 4.05
CA PRO A 496 -11.51 -30.48 4.20
C PRO A 496 -12.36 -30.65 2.94
N SER A 497 -12.25 -31.80 2.29
CA SER A 497 -13.03 -32.11 1.09
C SER A 497 -14.51 -32.05 1.41
N LEU A 498 -15.29 -31.23 0.69
CA LEU A 498 -16.74 -31.10 0.85
C LEU A 498 -17.51 -32.43 0.74
N LEU A 499 -16.89 -33.45 0.12
CA LEU A 499 -17.50 -34.75 -0.18
C LEU A 499 -17.02 -35.89 0.75
N ARG A 500 -16.15 -35.63 1.73
CA ARG A 500 -15.64 -36.68 2.62
C ARG A 500 -15.99 -36.34 4.06
N GLN A 501 -16.95 -37.06 4.62
CA GLN A 501 -17.16 -37.07 6.06
C GLN A 501 -15.83 -37.43 6.75
N PRO A 502 -15.46 -36.74 7.85
CA PRO A 502 -14.32 -37.15 8.65
C PRO A 502 -14.57 -38.58 9.17
N PRO A 503 -13.58 -39.48 9.12
CA PRO A 503 -13.73 -40.79 9.75
C PRO A 503 -13.94 -40.59 11.27
N PRO A 504 -14.80 -41.40 11.92
CA PRO A 504 -15.20 -41.20 13.32
C PRO A 504 -14.06 -41.28 14.34
N ASN A 505 -12.85 -41.68 13.92
CA ASN A 505 -11.68 -41.85 14.80
C ASN A 505 -10.55 -40.84 14.59
N ARG A 506 -10.74 -39.74 13.84
CA ARG A 506 -9.69 -38.72 13.73
C ARG A 506 -9.80 -37.71 14.89
N CYS A 507 -9.34 -38.13 16.06
CA CYS A 507 -8.89 -37.20 17.07
C CYS A 507 -7.63 -36.52 16.54
N ASP A 508 -7.73 -35.25 16.14
CA ASP A 508 -6.56 -34.39 15.96
C ASP A 508 -6.00 -34.07 17.37
N HIS A 509 -5.46 -35.10 18.03
CA HIS A 509 -4.57 -34.94 19.18
C HIS A 509 -3.18 -34.63 18.64
N VAL A 510 -2.93 -33.35 18.39
CA VAL A 510 -1.60 -32.81 18.60
C VAL A 510 -1.61 -32.30 20.03
N PRO A 511 -1.02 -33.01 21.01
CA PRO A 511 -0.89 -32.48 22.34
C PRO A 511 0.14 -31.36 22.25
N LEU A 512 -0.29 -30.14 22.54
CA LEU A 512 0.41 -29.14 23.35
C LEU A 512 -0.29 -27.79 23.13
N LEU A 513 -0.90 -27.30 24.21
CA LEU A 513 -1.58 -26.01 24.37
C LEU A 513 -2.92 -25.86 23.64
N ALA A 514 -3.86 -26.75 23.95
CA ALA A 514 -5.28 -26.45 23.80
C ALA A 514 -5.70 -25.40 24.85
N THR A 515 -5.91 -24.15 24.43
CA THR A 515 -6.65 -23.19 25.27
C THR A 515 -8.10 -23.65 25.38
N PRO A 516 -8.69 -23.71 26.59
CA PRO A 516 -10.09 -24.10 26.74
C PRO A 516 -10.99 -23.13 26.00
N ASN A 517 -12.00 -23.67 25.30
CA ASN A 517 -13.08 -22.86 24.75
C ASN A 517 -13.73 -22.05 25.89
N PRO A 518 -13.97 -20.73 25.73
CA PRO A 518 -14.91 -20.08 26.63
C PRO A 518 -16.27 -20.75 26.41
N ALA A 519 -16.83 -21.29 27.49
CA ALA A 519 -18.21 -21.74 27.53
C ALA A 519 -19.11 -20.57 27.12
N LEU A 520 -20.10 -20.89 26.29
CA LEU A 520 -21.17 -19.99 25.83
C LEU A 520 -21.97 -19.40 27.00
#